data_AF-A0A0N5C8Y4-F1
#
_entry.id   AF-A0A0N5C8Y4-F1
#
_cell.length_a   1.000
_cell.length_b   1.000
_cell.length_c   1.000
_cell.angle_alpha   90.00
_cell.angle_beta   90.00
_cell.angle_gamma   90.00
#
_symmetry.space_group_name_H-M   'P 1'
#
loop_
_entity.id
_entity.type
_entity.pdbx_description
1 polymer ?
#
loop_
_entity_poly.entity_id
_entity_poly.type
_entity_poly.pdbx_seq_one_letter_code
_entity_poly.pdbx_strand_id
1 'polypeptide(L)'
;MEIGGNISVLNNGYVAAGFSSDSNMGDDAVTECSSFNGAPFSGRLSYNPAKSNRVVDVSKDANNEDMLITKMVSLTNGILYCSLNQSMSPPSSFANSNEVLKGTTQTYYIFLASGSTNGNNLRIHSLDTNSQLFPYISPQSVEVKRYKRDGTGQVTLGGSTNTITNATNSNALNDSAAAYQKYRRLLKQIHGILMILGWSIFLTTGILAARYLKGNWPNTKICGLLIWFHLHRTLNIIGIGATIASFAIIFVAEEWRWAGPSIYKTDEQNQSWGSVHSILGLLACCIAWAQPIGAVFRCSPDSTFRIIFRLLHGFFGILAWLGALAATMIAIVHFKSLYTNSTAALALYITYIVATGIVILANEFLTIRLWLITRKAVHSSEIEMVQVKNGKTHVERSDNVKKFYNLRYPVFLFFLFVSIGTCVAICCLIGLS
;
A
#
# COMPACT_ATOMS: atom_id res chain seq x y z
N MET A 1 -31.36 -16.57 3.18
CA MET A 1 -30.54 -15.60 2.44
C MET A 1 -30.69 -15.89 0.96
N GLU A 2 -30.79 -14.86 0.14
CA GLU A 2 -30.75 -14.99 -1.31
C GLU A 2 -29.58 -14.14 -1.81
N ILE A 3 -28.72 -14.74 -2.63
CA ILE A 3 -27.56 -14.07 -3.20
C ILE A 3 -27.53 -14.32 -4.70
N GLY A 4 -27.17 -13.29 -5.46
CA GLY A 4 -26.98 -13.44 -6.89
C GLY A 4 -26.09 -12.36 -7.47
N GLY A 5 -25.54 -12.66 -8.64
CA GLY A 5 -24.60 -11.80 -9.31
C GLY A 5 -24.12 -12.37 -10.64
N ASN A 6 -23.48 -11.52 -11.44
CA ASN A 6 -22.90 -11.91 -12.71
C ASN A 6 -21.69 -12.81 -12.48
N ILE A 7 -21.59 -13.89 -13.25
CA ILE A 7 -20.41 -14.75 -13.35
C ILE A 7 -20.01 -14.92 -14.81
N SER A 8 -18.71 -15.00 -15.07
CA SER A 8 -18.16 -15.15 -16.43
C SER A 8 -17.98 -16.60 -16.88
N VAL A 9 -18.39 -17.57 -16.05
CA VAL A 9 -18.15 -19.00 -16.23
C VAL A 9 -19.42 -19.81 -15.96
N LEU A 10 -19.61 -20.91 -16.68
CA LEU A 10 -20.78 -21.79 -16.51
C LEU A 10 -20.66 -22.74 -15.30
N ASN A 11 -19.43 -23.01 -14.88
CA ASN A 11 -19.06 -23.76 -13.69
C ASN A 11 -17.74 -23.19 -13.15
N ASN A 12 -17.30 -23.62 -11.97
CA ASN A 12 -16.10 -23.07 -11.32
C ASN A 12 -16.21 -21.55 -11.03
N GLY A 13 -17.41 -21.11 -10.66
CA GLY A 13 -17.73 -19.72 -10.31
C GLY A 13 -18.22 -19.60 -8.87
N TYR A 14 -18.34 -18.37 -8.38
CA TYR A 14 -19.00 -18.09 -7.12
C TYR A 14 -19.74 -16.75 -7.13
N VAL A 15 -20.76 -16.65 -6.29
CA VAL A 15 -21.30 -15.41 -5.73
C VAL A 15 -21.23 -15.52 -4.21
N ALA A 16 -20.82 -14.46 -3.52
CA ALA A 16 -20.59 -14.49 -2.09
C ALA A 16 -21.03 -13.20 -1.41
N ALA A 17 -21.55 -13.36 -0.19
CA ALA A 17 -21.81 -12.29 0.76
C ALA A 17 -20.85 -12.41 1.95
N GLY A 18 -20.02 -11.39 2.15
CA GLY A 18 -19.17 -11.24 3.32
C GLY A 18 -19.82 -10.34 4.37
N PHE A 19 -19.65 -10.69 5.63
CA PHE A 19 -20.18 -9.95 6.79
C PHE A 19 -19.00 -9.45 7.60
N SER A 20 -18.70 -8.16 7.46
CA SER A 20 -17.54 -7.54 8.09
C SER A 20 -17.92 -6.59 9.21
N SER A 21 -17.07 -6.48 10.22
CA SER A 21 -17.23 -5.49 11.29
C SER A 21 -16.78 -4.09 10.88
N ASP A 22 -16.07 -3.96 9.75
CA ASP A 22 -15.64 -2.69 9.19
C ASP A 22 -15.72 -2.67 7.66
N SER A 23 -15.28 -1.58 7.04
CA SER A 23 -15.36 -1.40 5.59
C SER A 23 -14.20 -2.04 4.82
N ASN A 24 -13.35 -2.85 5.46
CA ASN A 24 -12.17 -3.46 4.88
C ASN A 24 -12.22 -4.99 5.03
N MET A 25 -11.93 -5.72 3.95
CA MET A 25 -11.86 -7.18 4.02
C MET A 25 -10.69 -7.67 4.88
N GLY A 26 -10.94 -8.66 5.74
CA GLY A 26 -9.89 -9.41 6.44
C GLY A 26 -10.20 -10.08 7.77
N ASP A 27 -11.42 -9.97 8.24
CA ASP A 27 -11.95 -10.73 9.38
C ASP A 27 -13.45 -10.92 9.14
N ASP A 28 -13.77 -11.57 8.03
CA ASP A 28 -15.13 -11.60 7.49
C ASP A 28 -15.64 -13.04 7.41
N ALA A 29 -16.79 -13.28 8.05
CA ALA A 29 -17.58 -14.48 7.79
C ALA A 29 -18.20 -14.37 6.39
N VAL A 30 -18.14 -15.45 5.61
CA VAL A 30 -18.60 -15.46 4.22
C VAL A 30 -19.62 -16.57 4.03
N THR A 31 -20.71 -16.22 3.34
CA THR A 31 -21.68 -17.17 2.82
C THR A 31 -21.65 -17.09 1.31
N GLU A 32 -21.33 -18.20 0.67
CA GLU A 32 -21.10 -18.27 -0.76
C GLU A 32 -22.00 -19.31 -1.41
N CYS A 33 -22.28 -19.11 -2.71
CA CYS A 33 -22.77 -20.15 -3.58
C CYS A 33 -21.71 -20.38 -4.66
N SER A 34 -21.08 -21.55 -4.63
CA SER A 34 -19.86 -21.81 -5.39
C SER A 34 -19.86 -23.19 -6.03
N SER A 35 -19.18 -23.27 -7.18
CA SER A 35 -18.87 -24.50 -7.91
C SER A 35 -17.36 -24.70 -7.89
N PHE A 36 -16.89 -25.92 -7.66
CA PHE A 36 -15.47 -26.28 -7.67
C PHE A 36 -15.25 -27.53 -8.50
N ASN A 37 -14.17 -27.56 -9.28
CA ASN A 37 -13.76 -28.69 -10.11
C ASN A 37 -14.91 -29.26 -10.98
N GLY A 38 -15.78 -28.38 -11.49
CA GLY A 38 -16.94 -28.75 -12.32
C GLY A 38 -18.17 -29.26 -11.56
N ALA A 39 -18.12 -29.33 -10.23
CA ALA A 39 -19.27 -29.74 -9.42
C ALA A 39 -20.44 -28.74 -9.52
N PRO A 40 -21.69 -29.15 -9.28
CA PRO A 40 -22.83 -28.24 -9.21
C PRO A 40 -22.63 -27.11 -8.19
N PHE A 41 -23.22 -25.95 -8.46
CA PHE A 41 -23.23 -24.86 -7.50
C PHE A 41 -23.99 -25.29 -6.23
N SER A 42 -23.41 -24.97 -5.09
CA SER A 42 -23.98 -25.26 -3.78
C SER A 42 -23.54 -24.19 -2.79
N GLY A 43 -24.36 -23.96 -1.77
CA GLY A 43 -24.04 -23.10 -0.66
C GLY A 43 -22.88 -23.64 0.16
N ARG A 44 -21.94 -22.76 0.54
CA ARG A 44 -20.87 -23.06 1.50
C ARG A 44 -20.66 -21.89 2.46
N LEU A 45 -20.07 -22.22 3.60
CA LEU A 45 -19.57 -21.24 4.55
C LEU A 45 -18.05 -21.18 4.44
N SER A 46 -17.53 -19.97 4.36
CA SER A 46 -16.11 -19.71 4.28
C SER A 46 -15.77 -18.49 5.13
N TYR A 47 -14.49 -18.25 5.31
CA TYR A 47 -13.97 -17.15 6.12
C TYR A 47 -12.79 -16.50 5.40
N ASN A 48 -12.72 -15.18 5.49
CA ASN A 48 -11.69 -14.38 4.86
C ASN A 48 -10.67 -13.86 5.89
N PRO A 49 -9.62 -14.63 6.22
CA PRO A 49 -8.48 -14.06 6.94
C PRO A 49 -7.71 -13.14 6.01
N ALA A 50 -7.64 -11.85 6.34
CA ALA A 50 -7.00 -10.81 5.52
C ALA A 50 -7.54 -10.74 4.07
N LYS A 51 -6.78 -11.23 3.09
CA LYS A 51 -7.15 -11.17 1.66
C LYS A 51 -7.20 -12.55 1.00
N SER A 52 -7.15 -13.61 1.81
CA SER A 52 -7.37 -14.99 1.37
C SER A 52 -8.74 -15.47 1.84
N ASN A 53 -9.15 -16.62 1.33
CA ASN A 53 -10.40 -17.28 1.69
C ASN A 53 -10.07 -18.73 2.09
N ARG A 54 -10.76 -19.25 3.10
CA ARG A 54 -10.73 -20.68 3.47
C ARG A 54 -12.13 -21.16 3.81
N VAL A 55 -12.40 -22.44 3.54
CA VAL A 55 -13.67 -23.08 3.92
C VAL A 55 -13.75 -23.20 5.45
N VAL A 56 -14.94 -22.99 5.99
CA VAL A 56 -15.24 -23.19 7.41
C VAL A 56 -15.96 -24.53 7.57
N ASP A 57 -15.34 -25.46 8.29
CA ASP A 57 -15.89 -26.81 8.49
C ASP A 57 -16.87 -26.83 9.67
N VAL A 58 -18.11 -26.42 9.39
CA VAL A 58 -19.24 -26.53 10.33
C VAL A 58 -20.47 -27.04 9.60
N SER A 59 -20.87 -28.26 9.91
CA SER A 59 -22.01 -28.93 9.27
C SER A 59 -23.33 -28.73 10.01
N LYS A 60 -23.31 -28.61 11.34
CA LYS A 60 -24.50 -28.52 12.18
C LYS A 60 -24.49 -27.31 13.10
N ASP A 61 -25.68 -26.85 13.49
CA ASP A 61 -25.91 -25.74 14.40
C ASP A 61 -26.13 -26.19 15.85
N ALA A 62 -26.43 -25.25 16.77
CA ALA A 62 -26.67 -25.55 18.19
C ALA A 62 -27.89 -26.45 18.47
N ASN A 63 -28.83 -26.57 17.53
CA ASN A 63 -30.00 -27.45 17.62
C ASN A 63 -29.78 -28.78 16.89
N ASN A 64 -28.55 -29.07 16.45
CA ASN A 64 -28.19 -30.27 15.68
C ASN A 64 -28.85 -30.34 14.29
N GLU A 65 -29.24 -29.18 13.74
CA GLU A 65 -29.75 -29.02 12.37
C GLU A 65 -28.63 -28.61 11.40
N ASP A 66 -28.80 -28.85 10.10
CA ASP A 66 -27.83 -28.45 9.08
C ASP A 66 -27.62 -26.93 9.09
N MET A 67 -26.37 -26.50 9.27
CA MET A 67 -26.06 -25.09 9.43
C MET A 67 -26.27 -24.28 8.14
N LEU A 68 -26.15 -24.93 6.98
CA LEU A 68 -26.41 -24.32 5.68
C LEU A 68 -27.08 -25.33 4.76
N ILE A 69 -28.26 -24.96 4.25
CA ILE A 69 -29.04 -25.75 3.29
C ILE A 69 -29.21 -24.94 2.02
N THR A 70 -28.84 -25.53 0.89
CA THR A 70 -29.12 -24.95 -0.43
C THR A 70 -30.56 -25.27 -0.83
N LYS A 71 -31.42 -24.26 -0.97
CA LYS A 71 -32.83 -24.45 -1.34
C LYS A 71 -33.05 -24.38 -2.85
N MET A 72 -32.41 -23.42 -3.50
CA MET A 72 -32.55 -23.22 -4.94
C MET A 72 -31.23 -22.70 -5.51
N VAL A 73 -30.91 -23.15 -6.72
CA VAL A 73 -29.81 -22.66 -7.54
C VAL A 73 -30.36 -22.44 -8.94
N SER A 74 -30.05 -21.29 -9.52
CA SER A 74 -30.37 -20.97 -10.92
C SER A 74 -29.19 -20.24 -11.54
N LEU A 75 -28.85 -20.60 -12.78
CA LEU A 75 -27.89 -19.87 -13.60
C LEU A 75 -28.55 -19.56 -14.94
N THR A 76 -28.96 -18.31 -15.13
CA THR A 76 -29.65 -17.86 -16.35
C THR A 76 -28.95 -16.62 -16.88
N ASN A 77 -28.59 -16.61 -18.16
CA ASN A 77 -27.93 -15.48 -18.83
C ASN A 77 -26.69 -14.95 -18.09
N GLY A 78 -25.89 -15.84 -17.51
CA GLY A 78 -24.67 -15.47 -16.75
C GLY A 78 -24.93 -14.92 -15.35
N ILE A 79 -26.20 -14.87 -14.89
CA ILE A 79 -26.56 -14.50 -13.53
C ILE A 79 -26.73 -15.77 -12.70
N LEU A 80 -25.82 -15.97 -11.74
CA LEU A 80 -25.96 -17.02 -10.73
C LEU A 80 -26.84 -16.48 -9.61
N TYR A 81 -27.84 -17.26 -9.23
CA TYR A 81 -28.75 -16.99 -8.13
C TYR A 81 -28.86 -18.21 -7.23
N CYS A 82 -28.74 -18.00 -5.91
CA CYS A 82 -28.90 -19.05 -4.92
C CYS A 82 -29.78 -18.58 -3.76
N SER A 83 -30.74 -19.44 -3.39
CA SER A 83 -31.53 -19.33 -2.17
C SER A 83 -30.98 -20.31 -1.14
N LEU A 84 -30.49 -19.78 -0.02
CA LEU A 84 -29.79 -20.50 1.03
C LEU A 84 -30.55 -20.32 2.36
N ASN A 85 -30.70 -21.40 3.12
CA ASN A 85 -31.13 -21.33 4.51
C ASN A 85 -29.91 -21.52 5.41
N GLN A 86 -29.57 -20.50 6.21
CA GLN A 86 -28.37 -20.50 7.03
C GLN A 86 -28.75 -20.26 8.49
N SER A 87 -28.32 -21.14 9.37
CA SER A 87 -28.39 -20.92 10.82
C SER A 87 -27.32 -19.92 11.25
N MET A 88 -27.69 -19.01 12.16
CA MET A 88 -26.76 -18.03 12.73
C MET A 88 -26.33 -18.39 14.16
N SER A 89 -26.53 -19.66 14.56
CA SER A 89 -26.27 -20.15 15.92
C SER A 89 -25.36 -21.37 15.84
N PRO A 90 -24.05 -21.20 15.61
CA PRO A 90 -23.12 -22.32 15.56
C PRO A 90 -23.11 -23.10 16.89
N PRO A 91 -22.74 -24.38 16.88
CA PRO A 91 -22.75 -25.23 18.06
C PRO A 91 -21.68 -24.75 19.06
N SER A 92 -21.93 -24.94 20.35
CA SER A 92 -21.03 -24.47 21.42
C SER A 92 -19.63 -25.09 21.36
N SER A 93 -19.49 -26.26 20.73
CA SER A 93 -18.21 -26.93 20.50
C SER A 93 -17.35 -26.27 19.41
N PHE A 94 -17.93 -25.38 18.59
CA PHE A 94 -17.20 -24.71 17.52
C PHE A 94 -16.36 -23.56 18.09
N ALA A 95 -15.07 -23.83 18.27
CA ALA A 95 -14.11 -22.91 18.89
C ALA A 95 -14.02 -21.55 18.16
N ASN A 96 -14.10 -21.55 16.83
CA ASN A 96 -13.89 -20.37 15.99
C ASN A 96 -15.20 -19.70 15.59
N SER A 97 -16.12 -19.53 16.54
CA SER A 97 -17.46 -19.02 16.25
C SER A 97 -17.51 -17.69 15.48
N ASN A 98 -16.45 -16.86 15.50
CA ASN A 98 -16.37 -15.61 14.71
C ASN A 98 -16.24 -15.81 13.19
N GLU A 99 -15.86 -17.01 12.74
CA GLU A 99 -15.70 -17.33 11.31
C GLU A 99 -17.03 -17.54 10.58
N VAL A 100 -18.15 -17.49 11.31
CA VAL A 100 -19.50 -17.70 10.79
C VAL A 100 -20.41 -16.56 11.23
N LEU A 101 -21.44 -16.28 10.44
CA LEU A 101 -22.40 -15.24 10.77
C LEU A 101 -23.15 -15.59 12.06
N LYS A 102 -23.12 -14.69 13.05
CA LYS A 102 -23.79 -14.89 14.33
C LYS A 102 -25.09 -14.12 14.42
N GLY A 103 -26.06 -14.75 15.07
CA GLY A 103 -27.30 -14.14 15.47
C GLY A 103 -27.08 -13.28 16.73
N THR A 104 -26.33 -12.19 16.64
CA THR A 104 -26.21 -11.17 17.69
C THR A 104 -26.88 -9.86 17.26
N THR A 105 -26.89 -8.83 18.11
CA THR A 105 -27.28 -7.44 17.75
C THR A 105 -26.17 -6.70 16.99
N GLN A 106 -25.13 -7.42 16.55
CA GLN A 106 -24.00 -6.86 15.84
C GLN A 106 -24.44 -6.38 14.45
N THR A 107 -23.92 -5.23 14.05
CA THR A 107 -24.10 -4.69 12.70
C THR A 107 -22.92 -5.08 11.84
N TYR A 108 -23.17 -5.40 10.57
CA TYR A 108 -22.13 -5.78 9.61
C TYR A 108 -22.17 -4.88 8.38
N TYR A 109 -21.00 -4.51 7.88
CA TYR A 109 -20.87 -4.10 6.49
C TYR A 109 -21.06 -5.33 5.61
N ILE A 110 -21.84 -5.18 4.54
CA ILE A 110 -22.17 -6.26 3.61
C ILE A 110 -21.27 -6.13 2.39
N PHE A 111 -20.44 -7.14 2.16
CA PHE A 111 -19.60 -7.21 0.98
C PHE A 111 -20.24 -8.19 0.00
N LEU A 112 -20.41 -7.79 -1.24
CA LEU A 112 -20.91 -8.66 -2.30
C LEU A 112 -19.82 -8.81 -3.35
N ALA A 113 -19.51 -10.06 -3.68
CA ALA A 113 -18.47 -10.37 -4.65
C ALA A 113 -18.90 -11.53 -5.53
N SER A 114 -18.44 -11.51 -6.77
CA SER A 114 -18.54 -12.64 -7.70
C SER A 114 -17.21 -12.89 -8.39
N GLY A 115 -16.99 -14.13 -8.80
CA GLY A 115 -15.72 -14.49 -9.40
C GLY A 115 -15.63 -15.95 -9.82
N SER A 116 -14.41 -16.40 -10.04
CA SER A 116 -14.09 -17.79 -10.39
C SER A 116 -13.47 -18.52 -9.21
N THR A 117 -13.49 -19.85 -9.24
CA THR A 117 -12.87 -20.70 -8.23
C THR A 117 -11.59 -21.35 -8.78
N ASN A 118 -10.72 -21.83 -7.88
CA ASN A 118 -9.52 -22.59 -8.22
C ASN A 118 -9.31 -23.73 -7.24
N GLY A 119 -9.34 -24.98 -7.70
CA GLY A 119 -9.30 -26.13 -6.81
C GLY A 119 -10.46 -26.07 -5.83
N ASN A 120 -10.17 -25.91 -4.54
CA ASN A 120 -11.17 -25.78 -3.47
C ASN A 120 -11.24 -24.37 -2.85
N ASN A 121 -10.68 -23.36 -3.52
CA ASN A 121 -10.61 -21.99 -3.01
C ASN A 121 -11.28 -20.98 -3.94
N LEU A 122 -11.84 -19.91 -3.37
CA LEU A 122 -12.29 -18.77 -4.15
C LEU A 122 -11.10 -17.99 -4.72
N ARG A 123 -11.16 -17.59 -6.00
CA ARG A 123 -10.20 -16.61 -6.54
C ARG A 123 -10.64 -15.21 -6.12
N ILE A 124 -9.67 -14.30 -6.13
CA ILE A 124 -9.95 -12.88 -5.95
C ILE A 124 -10.98 -12.39 -6.98
N HIS A 125 -11.96 -11.63 -6.52
CA HIS A 125 -12.92 -10.92 -7.37
C HIS A 125 -12.17 -9.92 -8.28
N SER A 126 -12.87 -9.30 -9.24
CA SER A 126 -12.23 -8.30 -10.08
C SER A 126 -11.71 -7.13 -9.25
N LEU A 127 -10.53 -6.63 -9.59
CA LEU A 127 -9.92 -5.45 -8.98
C LEU A 127 -10.03 -4.21 -9.89
N ASP A 128 -10.55 -4.39 -11.10
CA ASP A 128 -10.86 -3.31 -12.03
C ASP A 128 -12.22 -2.70 -11.64
N THR A 129 -12.20 -1.42 -11.26
CA THR A 129 -13.38 -0.67 -10.83
C THR A 129 -14.44 -0.48 -11.90
N ASN A 130 -14.08 -0.69 -13.18
CA ASN A 130 -15.02 -0.62 -14.31
C ASN A 130 -15.63 -1.97 -14.64
N SER A 131 -15.18 -3.05 -13.99
CA SER A 131 -15.68 -4.40 -14.22
C SER A 131 -17.04 -4.62 -13.54
N GLN A 132 -17.95 -5.31 -14.20
CA GLN A 132 -19.19 -5.78 -13.58
C GLN A 132 -18.97 -6.80 -12.45
N LEU A 133 -17.76 -7.36 -12.35
CA LEU A 133 -17.34 -8.29 -11.29
C LEU A 133 -16.57 -7.57 -10.16
N PHE A 134 -16.52 -6.23 -10.18
CA PHE A 134 -15.97 -5.45 -9.07
C PHE A 134 -16.88 -5.59 -7.86
N PRO A 135 -16.33 -5.83 -6.66
CA PRO A 135 -17.14 -6.10 -5.48
C PRO A 135 -17.88 -4.84 -5.04
N TYR A 136 -18.99 -5.04 -4.35
CA TYR A 136 -19.73 -4.00 -3.68
C TYR A 136 -19.50 -4.09 -2.17
N ILE A 137 -19.38 -2.95 -1.51
CA ILE A 137 -19.32 -2.83 -0.06
C ILE A 137 -20.45 -1.89 0.35
N SER A 138 -21.27 -2.28 1.32
CA SER A 138 -22.32 -1.41 1.82
C SER A 138 -21.70 -0.13 2.40
N PRO A 139 -22.33 1.05 2.20
CA PRO A 139 -21.81 2.31 2.71
C PRO A 139 -21.83 2.39 4.24
N GLN A 140 -22.75 1.65 4.87
CA GLN A 140 -22.94 1.59 6.32
C GLN A 140 -23.13 0.15 6.78
N SER A 141 -22.91 -0.09 8.07
CA SER A 141 -23.23 -1.37 8.69
C SER A 141 -24.74 -1.53 8.88
N VAL A 142 -25.22 -2.76 8.82
CA VAL A 142 -26.63 -3.12 8.97
C VAL A 142 -26.79 -4.28 9.95
N GLU A 143 -27.87 -4.26 10.74
CA GLU A 143 -28.24 -5.37 11.61
C GLU A 143 -28.95 -6.44 10.78
N VAL A 144 -28.23 -7.51 10.41
CA VAL A 144 -28.72 -8.55 9.49
C VAL A 144 -30.00 -9.22 10.01
N LYS A 145 -30.16 -9.38 11.33
CA LYS A 145 -31.36 -9.95 11.96
C LYS A 145 -32.65 -9.22 11.64
N ARG A 146 -32.59 -7.91 11.37
CA ARG A 146 -33.79 -7.11 11.04
C ARG A 146 -34.41 -7.50 9.71
N TYR A 147 -33.65 -8.18 8.85
CA TYR A 147 -34.05 -8.53 7.48
C TYR A 147 -34.44 -10.01 7.36
N LYS A 148 -35.16 -10.54 8.37
CA LYS A 148 -35.70 -11.91 8.32
C LYS A 148 -36.90 -11.95 7.38
N ARG A 149 -36.96 -12.97 6.52
CA ARG A 149 -38.17 -13.26 5.77
C ARG A 149 -39.07 -14.21 6.55
N ASP A 150 -40.36 -13.93 6.56
CA ASP A 150 -41.36 -14.85 7.09
C ASP A 150 -41.59 -16.03 6.12
N GLY A 151 -42.46 -16.97 6.50
CA GLY A 151 -42.80 -18.13 5.68
C GLY A 151 -43.45 -17.81 4.33
N THR A 152 -43.86 -16.55 4.11
CA THR A 152 -44.45 -16.05 2.84
C THR A 152 -43.43 -15.31 1.96
N GLY A 153 -42.18 -15.19 2.43
CA GLY A 153 -41.12 -14.50 1.70
C GLY A 153 -41.13 -12.98 1.85
N GLN A 154 -41.98 -12.41 2.71
CA GLN A 154 -41.95 -10.98 3.02
C GLN A 154 -40.91 -10.68 4.10
N VAL A 155 -40.17 -9.58 3.94
CA VAL A 155 -39.21 -9.12 4.95
C VAL A 155 -39.98 -8.56 6.14
N THR A 156 -39.92 -9.26 7.27
CA THR A 156 -40.50 -8.81 8.53
C THR A 156 -39.43 -8.01 9.27
N LEU A 157 -39.60 -6.68 9.31
CA LEU A 157 -38.75 -5.79 10.09
C LEU A 157 -38.97 -6.08 11.58
N GLY A 158 -38.04 -6.80 12.19
CA GLY A 158 -38.13 -7.17 13.60
C GLY A 158 -37.92 -5.97 14.53
N GLY A 159 -39.02 -5.39 15.01
CA GLY A 159 -39.06 -4.38 16.08
C GLY A 159 -40.49 -4.07 16.52
N SER A 160 -40.92 -4.67 17.63
CA SER A 160 -42.26 -4.48 18.21
C SER A 160 -42.39 -3.13 18.91
N THR A 161 -43.34 -2.30 18.47
CA THR A 161 -44.36 -1.65 19.32
C THR A 161 -45.38 -1.00 18.40
N ASN A 162 -46.67 -1.16 18.74
CA ASN A 162 -47.83 -0.56 18.08
C ASN A 162 -47.71 0.96 18.01
N THR A 163 -47.00 1.45 17.01
CA THR A 163 -47.11 2.83 16.55
C THR A 163 -47.28 2.71 15.04
N ILE A 164 -48.47 3.04 14.57
CA ILE A 164 -48.75 3.34 13.17
C ILE A 164 -47.96 4.63 12.87
N THR A 165 -46.64 4.51 12.73
CA THR A 165 -45.82 5.51 12.08
C THR A 165 -45.65 5.03 10.66
N ASN A 166 -46.26 5.78 9.74
CA ASN A 166 -46.19 5.61 8.31
C ASN A 166 -44.88 4.97 7.85
N ALA A 167 -45.02 3.97 6.98
CA ALA A 167 -43.95 3.24 6.32
C ALA A 167 -43.12 4.15 5.39
N THR A 168 -42.38 5.08 5.97
CA THR A 168 -41.37 5.93 5.29
C THR A 168 -39.97 5.71 5.86
N ASN A 169 -39.81 4.91 6.91
CA ASN A 169 -38.50 4.50 7.41
C ASN A 169 -37.97 3.24 6.69
N SER A 170 -38.08 3.21 5.36
CA SER A 170 -36.99 2.60 4.61
C SER A 170 -35.76 3.45 4.94
N ASN A 171 -34.87 2.97 5.81
CA ASN A 171 -33.59 3.62 6.03
C ASN A 171 -32.90 3.69 4.67
N ALA A 172 -33.04 4.83 3.99
CA ALA A 172 -32.36 5.10 2.74
C ALA A 172 -30.87 4.83 2.99
N LEU A 173 -30.21 4.24 1.98
CA LEU A 173 -28.76 4.10 2.02
C LEU A 173 -28.17 5.47 2.39
N ASN A 174 -27.34 5.50 3.42
CA ASN A 174 -26.82 6.76 3.94
C ASN A 174 -25.81 7.35 2.96
N ASP A 175 -26.26 8.33 2.16
CA ASP A 175 -25.44 9.04 1.18
C ASP A 175 -24.18 9.65 1.81
N SER A 176 -24.26 10.09 3.07
CA SER A 176 -23.09 10.61 3.80
C SER A 176 -22.08 9.52 4.08
N ALA A 177 -22.52 8.29 4.37
CA ALA A 177 -21.64 7.15 4.58
C ALA A 177 -20.96 6.70 3.27
N ALA A 178 -21.71 6.74 2.15
CA ALA A 178 -21.14 6.48 0.82
C ALA A 178 -20.10 7.55 0.43
N ALA A 179 -20.40 8.83 0.68
CA ALA A 179 -19.46 9.92 0.47
C ALA A 179 -18.20 9.79 1.33
N TYR A 180 -18.35 9.35 2.58
CA TYR A 180 -17.24 9.11 3.50
C TYR A 180 -16.31 7.97 3.02
N GLN A 181 -16.85 6.87 2.50
CA GLN A 181 -16.04 5.81 1.90
C GLN A 181 -15.23 6.31 0.69
N LYS A 182 -15.83 7.13 -0.17
CA LYS A 182 -15.13 7.77 -1.30
C LYS A 182 -14.02 8.71 -0.81
N TYR A 183 -14.30 9.49 0.23
CA TYR A 183 -13.31 10.37 0.85
C TYR A 183 -12.11 9.59 1.41
N ARG A 184 -12.35 8.47 2.12
CA ARG A 184 -11.27 7.59 2.62
C ARG A 184 -10.42 7.04 1.47
N ARG A 185 -11.04 6.60 0.38
CA ARG A 185 -10.31 6.14 -0.82
C ARG A 185 -9.42 7.25 -1.40
N LEU A 186 -9.92 8.47 -1.50
CA LEU A 186 -9.14 9.63 -1.96
C LEU A 186 -7.93 9.90 -1.05
N LEU A 187 -8.09 9.81 0.27
CA LEU A 187 -6.95 9.96 1.18
C LEU A 187 -5.87 8.90 0.97
N LYS A 188 -6.25 7.63 0.70
CA LYS A 188 -5.30 6.57 0.36
C LYS A 188 -4.54 6.86 -0.95
N GLN A 189 -5.22 7.45 -1.94
CA GLN A 189 -4.58 7.91 -3.19
C GLN A 189 -3.58 9.04 -2.93
N ILE A 190 -3.96 10.06 -2.16
CA ILE A 190 -3.08 11.18 -1.80
C ILE A 190 -1.86 10.67 -1.02
N HIS A 191 -2.05 9.74 -0.09
CA HIS A 191 -0.95 9.09 0.62
C HIS A 191 0.07 8.46 -0.36
N GLY A 192 -0.41 7.65 -1.30
CA GLY A 192 0.43 7.00 -2.32
C GLY A 192 1.21 8.01 -3.18
N ILE A 193 0.53 9.07 -3.64
CA ILE A 193 1.16 10.14 -4.43
C ILE A 193 2.27 10.84 -3.64
N LEU A 194 1.99 11.26 -2.41
CA LEU A 194 2.98 11.93 -1.57
C LEU A 194 4.17 11.02 -1.22
N MET A 195 3.94 9.73 -0.98
CA MET A 195 5.02 8.77 -0.72
C MET A 195 5.92 8.60 -1.95
N ILE A 196 5.36 8.47 -3.15
CA ILE A 196 6.15 8.33 -4.38
C ILE A 196 6.97 9.60 -4.64
N LEU A 197 6.36 10.79 -4.57
CA LEU A 197 7.06 12.05 -4.78
C LEU A 197 8.14 12.27 -3.72
N GLY A 198 7.82 12.03 -2.45
CA GLY A 198 8.73 12.17 -1.32
C GLY A 198 9.96 11.27 -1.44
N TRP A 199 9.75 9.96 -1.62
CA TRP A 199 10.83 8.98 -1.65
C TRP A 199 11.60 8.97 -2.97
N SER A 200 10.91 8.92 -4.11
CA SER A 200 11.54 8.68 -5.40
C SER A 200 12.13 9.92 -6.06
N ILE A 201 11.53 11.10 -5.82
CA ILE A 201 12.08 12.36 -6.30
C ILE A 201 12.95 12.99 -5.21
N PHE A 202 12.36 13.49 -4.13
CA PHE A 202 13.06 14.37 -3.19
C PHE A 202 14.18 13.65 -2.41
N LEU A 203 13.85 12.59 -1.68
CA LEU A 203 14.81 11.88 -0.82
C LEU A 203 15.92 11.21 -1.64
N THR A 204 15.56 10.50 -2.72
CA THR A 204 16.56 9.86 -3.59
C THR A 204 17.49 10.88 -4.23
N THR A 205 16.97 11.99 -4.77
CA THR A 205 17.80 13.06 -5.33
C THR A 205 18.75 13.65 -4.28
N GLY A 206 18.25 13.90 -3.06
CA GLY A 206 19.06 14.40 -1.95
C GLY A 206 20.18 13.44 -1.54
N ILE A 207 19.92 12.14 -1.52
CA ILE A 207 20.91 11.08 -1.22
C ILE A 207 21.99 11.05 -2.32
N LEU A 208 21.59 10.99 -3.59
CA LEU A 208 22.52 10.95 -4.73
C LEU A 208 23.38 12.21 -4.81
N ALA A 209 22.79 13.39 -4.56
CA ALA A 209 23.52 14.65 -4.51
C ALA A 209 24.61 14.65 -3.43
N ALA A 210 24.30 14.21 -2.20
CA ALA A 210 25.27 14.12 -1.12
C ALA A 210 26.33 13.03 -1.33
N ARG A 211 26.05 12.01 -2.14
CA ARG A 211 27.01 10.95 -2.45
C ARG A 211 27.96 11.36 -3.57
N TYR A 212 27.43 11.88 -4.68
CA TYR A 212 28.19 12.04 -5.92
C TYR A 212 28.49 13.49 -6.32
N LEU A 213 27.74 14.49 -5.84
CA LEU A 213 27.95 15.88 -6.26
C LEU A 213 28.77 16.72 -5.27
N LYS A 214 29.28 16.12 -4.19
CA LYS A 214 30.10 16.81 -3.16
C LYS A 214 31.25 17.63 -3.73
N GLY A 215 31.97 17.05 -4.69
CA GLY A 215 33.14 17.66 -5.29
C GLY A 215 32.84 18.54 -6.49
N ASN A 216 31.60 18.63 -6.99
CA ASN A 216 31.29 19.32 -8.25
C ASN A 216 31.42 20.86 -8.16
N TRP A 217 31.17 21.43 -6.97
CA TRP A 217 31.29 22.88 -6.72
C TRP A 217 32.18 23.16 -5.50
N PRO A 218 33.50 22.95 -5.60
CA PRO A 218 34.40 23.10 -4.45
C PRO A 218 34.56 24.56 -4.02
N ASN A 219 34.44 25.51 -4.95
CA ASN A 219 34.71 26.94 -4.71
C ASN A 219 33.44 27.77 -4.52
N THR A 220 32.26 27.18 -4.70
CA THR A 220 30.99 27.91 -4.63
C THR A 220 30.31 27.62 -3.30
N LYS A 221 30.18 28.67 -2.49
CA LYS A 221 29.44 28.65 -1.22
C LYS A 221 28.32 29.66 -1.29
N ILE A 222 27.12 29.26 -0.88
CA ILE A 222 25.96 30.13 -0.72
C ILE A 222 25.68 30.21 0.77
N CYS A 223 25.62 31.40 1.34
CA CYS A 223 25.45 31.60 2.79
C CYS A 223 26.45 30.78 3.63
N GLY A 224 27.72 30.73 3.20
CA GLY A 224 28.80 30.02 3.90
C GLY A 224 28.80 28.48 3.77
N LEU A 225 27.80 27.88 3.12
CA LEU A 225 27.68 26.44 2.93
C LEU A 225 27.86 26.03 1.47
N LEU A 226 28.41 24.84 1.25
CA LEU A 226 28.61 24.28 -0.09
C LEU A 226 27.27 23.94 -0.77
N ILE A 227 27.22 24.10 -2.10
CA ILE A 227 25.99 23.87 -2.89
C ILE A 227 25.41 22.48 -2.67
N TRP A 228 26.24 21.43 -2.70
CA TRP A 228 25.77 20.05 -2.52
C TRP A 228 25.06 19.86 -1.18
N PHE A 229 25.47 20.60 -0.14
CA PHE A 229 24.91 20.50 1.19
C PHE A 229 23.54 21.18 1.27
N HIS A 230 23.37 22.32 0.60
CA HIS A 230 22.05 22.93 0.42
C HIS A 230 21.12 22.02 -0.36
N LEU A 231 21.58 21.46 -1.47
CA LEU A 231 20.79 20.56 -2.30
C LEU A 231 20.32 19.34 -1.49
N HIS A 232 21.24 18.67 -0.79
CA HIS A 232 20.93 17.55 0.08
C HIS A 232 19.94 17.95 1.18
N ARG A 233 20.21 19.01 1.93
CA ARG A 233 19.38 19.44 3.07
C ARG A 233 17.98 19.82 2.63
N THR A 234 17.86 20.68 1.62
CA THR A 234 16.56 21.22 1.17
C THR A 234 15.69 20.10 0.60
N LEU A 235 16.24 19.25 -0.26
CA LEU A 235 15.47 18.13 -0.83
C LEU A 235 15.04 17.13 0.25
N ASN A 236 15.92 16.80 1.20
CA ASN A 236 15.54 15.87 2.28
C ASN A 236 14.50 16.47 3.23
N ILE A 237 14.54 17.78 3.52
CA ILE A 237 13.50 18.43 4.34
C ILE A 237 12.15 18.41 3.62
N ILE A 238 12.11 18.72 2.31
CA ILE A 238 10.86 18.65 1.53
C ILE A 238 10.33 17.21 1.49
N GLY A 239 11.19 16.23 1.22
CA GLY A 239 10.82 14.81 1.20
C GLY A 239 10.33 14.30 2.56
N ILE A 240 10.99 14.66 3.65
CA ILE A 240 10.56 14.34 5.01
C ILE A 240 9.20 14.98 5.30
N GLY A 241 9.02 16.26 4.97
CA GLY A 241 7.73 16.94 5.13
C GLY A 241 6.59 16.23 4.38
N ALA A 242 6.84 15.84 3.13
CA ALA A 242 5.89 15.08 2.33
C ALA A 242 5.55 13.71 2.95
N THR A 243 6.55 12.97 3.45
CA THR A 243 6.33 11.66 4.09
C THR A 243 5.60 11.78 5.43
N ILE A 244 5.87 12.81 6.24
CA ILE A 244 5.13 13.07 7.50
C ILE A 244 3.68 13.41 7.20
N ALA A 245 3.42 14.32 6.24
CA ALA A 245 2.06 14.66 5.84
C ALA A 245 1.31 13.44 5.30
N SER A 246 1.97 12.65 4.46
CA SER A 246 1.42 11.39 3.93
C SER A 246 1.11 10.37 5.02
N PHE A 247 1.97 10.28 6.04
CA PHE A 247 1.74 9.40 7.18
C PHE A 247 0.52 9.85 8.00
N ALA A 248 0.36 11.15 8.26
CA ALA A 248 -0.84 11.66 8.94
C ALA A 248 -2.12 11.35 8.14
N ILE A 249 -2.08 11.53 6.81
CA ILE A 249 -3.21 11.28 5.91
C ILE A 249 -3.67 9.82 5.95
N ILE A 250 -2.74 8.85 5.93
CA ILE A 250 -3.13 7.43 5.93
C ILE A 250 -3.75 7.01 7.27
N PHE A 251 -3.31 7.57 8.40
CA PHE A 251 -3.96 7.33 9.69
C PHE A 251 -5.39 7.87 9.71
N VAL A 252 -5.64 9.05 9.14
CA VAL A 252 -7.01 9.56 8.99
C VAL A 252 -7.84 8.66 8.06
N ALA A 253 -7.25 8.19 6.96
CA ALA A 253 -7.92 7.30 6.01
C ALA A 253 -8.27 5.92 6.59
N GLU A 254 -7.53 5.45 7.60
CA GLU A 254 -7.79 4.21 8.33
C GLU A 254 -8.41 4.44 9.70
N GLU A 255 -9.01 5.60 9.95
CA GLU A 255 -9.76 5.91 11.18
C GLU A 255 -8.90 5.70 12.45
N TRP A 256 -7.61 6.02 12.36
CA TRP A 256 -6.61 5.83 13.42
C TRP A 256 -6.37 4.37 13.83
N ARG A 257 -6.85 3.41 13.02
CA ARG A 257 -6.63 1.97 13.27
C ARG A 257 -5.29 1.52 12.68
N TRP A 258 -4.57 0.71 13.45
CA TRP A 258 -3.30 0.14 13.02
C TRP A 258 -3.49 -1.03 12.04
N ALA A 259 -3.05 -0.83 10.80
CA ALA A 259 -3.13 -1.85 9.74
C ALA A 259 -2.01 -2.89 9.79
N GLY A 260 -0.88 -2.60 10.47
CA GLY A 260 0.28 -3.49 10.55
C GLY A 260 0.15 -4.68 11.52
N PRO A 261 1.26 -5.37 11.81
CA PRO A 261 1.27 -6.54 12.67
C PRO A 261 0.84 -6.21 14.10
N SER A 262 0.12 -7.12 14.75
CA SER A 262 -0.38 -6.99 16.11
C SER A 262 -0.41 -8.34 16.82
N ILE A 263 -0.18 -8.34 18.13
CA ILE A 263 -0.32 -9.54 18.98
C ILE A 263 -1.75 -10.08 19.06
N TYR A 264 -2.73 -9.25 18.66
CA TYR A 264 -4.16 -9.61 18.64
C TYR A 264 -4.65 -10.09 17.27
N LYS A 265 -3.75 -10.19 16.28
CA LYS A 265 -4.06 -10.69 14.92
C LYS A 265 -3.50 -12.09 14.74
N THR A 266 -4.15 -12.91 13.89
CA THR A 266 -3.63 -14.24 13.54
C THR A 266 -2.35 -14.13 12.71
N ASP A 267 -1.61 -15.24 12.58
CA ASP A 267 -0.39 -15.28 11.78
C ASP A 267 -0.67 -14.91 10.31
N GLU A 268 -1.78 -15.36 9.74
CA GLU A 268 -2.18 -15.02 8.36
C GLU A 268 -2.46 -13.52 8.20
N GLN A 269 -3.09 -12.89 9.21
CA GLN A 269 -3.36 -11.46 9.20
C GLN A 269 -2.06 -10.65 9.34
N ASN A 270 -1.15 -11.08 10.21
CA ASN A 270 0.14 -10.44 10.43
C ASN A 270 1.07 -10.52 9.21
N GLN A 271 1.02 -11.63 8.47
CA GLN A 271 1.80 -11.86 7.25
C GLN A 271 1.14 -11.28 5.98
N SER A 272 -0.06 -10.70 6.09
CA SER A 272 -0.73 -10.08 4.96
C SER A 272 0.10 -8.92 4.37
N TRP A 273 0.04 -8.74 3.06
CA TRP A 273 0.81 -7.69 2.38
C TRP A 273 0.50 -6.28 2.86
N GLY A 274 -0.75 -6.02 3.30
CA GLY A 274 -1.12 -4.76 3.93
C GLY A 274 -0.42 -4.53 5.27
N SER A 275 -0.31 -5.61 6.07
CA SER A 275 0.41 -5.59 7.33
C SER A 275 1.90 -5.35 7.14
N VAL A 276 2.52 -6.11 6.22
CA VAL A 276 3.96 -5.98 5.87
C VAL A 276 4.29 -4.58 5.31
N HIS A 277 3.46 -4.06 4.40
CA HIS A 277 3.61 -2.69 3.88
C HIS A 277 3.62 -1.65 5.01
N SER A 278 2.66 -1.77 5.93
CA SER A 278 2.47 -0.81 7.03
C SER A 278 3.68 -0.75 7.96
N ILE A 279 4.21 -1.91 8.40
CA ILE A 279 5.37 -1.93 9.30
C ILE A 279 6.66 -1.51 8.59
N LEU A 280 6.87 -1.96 7.35
CA LEU A 280 8.07 -1.62 6.59
C LEU A 280 8.11 -0.11 6.27
N GLY A 281 6.97 0.46 5.87
CA GLY A 281 6.82 1.89 5.63
C GLY A 281 7.03 2.74 6.88
N LEU A 282 6.46 2.32 8.03
CA LEU A 282 6.67 2.98 9.32
C LEU A 282 8.15 2.98 9.73
N LEU A 283 8.82 1.83 9.65
CA LEU A 283 10.23 1.73 10.00
C LEU A 283 11.11 2.62 9.10
N ALA A 284 10.86 2.60 7.78
CA ALA A 284 11.57 3.47 6.84
C ALA A 284 11.36 4.95 7.17
N CYS A 285 10.12 5.35 7.46
CA CYS A 285 9.78 6.72 7.84
C CYS A 285 10.46 7.14 9.15
N CYS A 286 10.34 6.34 10.22
CA CYS A 286 10.98 6.63 11.51
C CYS A 286 12.50 6.79 11.38
N ILE A 287 13.16 5.90 10.63
CA ILE A 287 14.60 5.99 10.40
C ILE A 287 14.94 7.28 9.64
N ALA A 288 14.16 7.65 8.61
CA ALA A 288 14.37 8.88 7.84
C ALA A 288 14.12 10.14 8.68
N TRP A 289 13.06 10.17 9.49
CA TRP A 289 12.69 11.31 10.34
C TRP A 289 13.68 11.53 11.49
N ALA A 290 14.34 10.47 11.95
CA ALA A 290 15.43 10.57 12.91
C ALA A 290 16.74 11.13 12.30
N GLN A 291 16.92 11.07 10.97
CA GLN A 291 18.18 11.50 10.33
C GLN A 291 18.51 13.00 10.57
N PRO A 292 17.57 13.96 10.43
CA PRO A 292 17.86 15.36 10.73
C PRO A 292 18.24 15.59 12.19
N ILE A 293 17.58 14.90 13.13
CA ILE A 293 17.87 15.00 14.57
C ILE A 293 19.32 14.54 14.83
N GLY A 294 19.70 13.37 14.31
CA GLY A 294 21.07 12.89 14.37
C GLY A 294 22.07 13.84 13.69
N ALA A 295 21.66 14.51 12.61
CA ALA A 295 22.49 15.49 11.91
C ALA A 295 22.70 16.80 12.67
N VAL A 296 21.82 17.17 13.62
CA VAL A 296 22.03 18.30 14.53
C VAL A 296 23.20 18.01 15.47
N PHE A 297 23.28 16.79 15.99
CA PHE A 297 24.35 16.34 16.89
C PHE A 297 25.65 15.95 16.16
N ARG A 298 25.80 16.35 14.89
CA ARG A 298 27.00 16.02 14.11
C ARG A 298 28.25 16.70 14.68
N CYS A 299 29.34 15.97 14.78
CA CYS A 299 30.62 16.49 15.25
C CYS A 299 31.24 17.52 14.27
N SER A 300 32.18 18.33 14.77
CA SER A 300 32.97 19.26 13.96
C SER A 300 33.72 18.52 12.82
N PRO A 301 34.05 19.21 11.71
CA PRO A 301 34.79 18.61 10.59
C PRO A 301 36.09 17.92 11.00
N ASP A 302 36.76 18.44 12.02
CA ASP A 302 38.10 18.01 12.45
C ASP A 302 38.07 16.93 13.54
N SER A 303 36.89 16.55 14.03
CA SER A 303 36.72 15.54 15.07
C SER A 303 36.86 14.11 14.53
N THR A 304 37.60 13.25 15.23
CA THR A 304 37.76 11.81 14.90
C THR A 304 36.43 11.05 14.93
N PHE A 305 35.51 11.41 15.85
CA PHE A 305 34.16 10.85 15.93
C PHE A 305 33.28 11.12 14.70
N ARG A 306 33.69 12.03 13.80
CA ARG A 306 32.96 12.32 12.56
C ARG A 306 32.88 11.12 11.63
N ILE A 307 33.84 10.19 11.71
CA ILE A 307 33.80 8.93 10.94
C ILE A 307 32.58 8.10 11.37
N ILE A 308 32.35 7.95 12.67
CA ILE A 308 31.20 7.21 13.21
C ILE A 308 29.89 7.85 12.75
N PHE A 309 29.75 9.17 12.88
CA PHE A 309 28.58 9.88 12.37
C PHE A 309 28.34 9.62 10.88
N ARG A 310 29.39 9.70 10.05
CA ARG A 310 29.27 9.46 8.60
C ARG A 310 28.83 8.04 8.27
N LEU A 311 29.33 7.05 9.02
CA LEU A 311 28.96 5.64 8.84
C LEU A 311 27.51 5.40 9.26
N LEU A 312 27.11 5.83 10.46
CA LEU A 312 25.74 5.64 10.96
C LEU A 312 24.70 6.38 10.11
N HIS A 313 24.93 7.66 9.82
CA HIS A 313 24.03 8.46 8.98
C HIS A 313 23.90 7.87 7.57
N GLY A 314 25.01 7.41 6.99
CA GLY A 314 25.01 6.75 5.69
C GLY A 314 24.26 5.41 5.70
N PHE A 315 24.55 4.55 6.69
CA PHE A 315 23.93 3.23 6.83
C PHE A 315 22.42 3.33 7.02
N PHE A 316 21.97 4.12 8.00
CA PHE A 316 20.54 4.28 8.28
C PHE A 316 19.81 5.02 7.15
N GLY A 317 20.45 5.98 6.48
CA GLY A 317 19.88 6.63 5.31
C GLY A 317 19.64 5.65 4.15
N ILE A 318 20.59 4.76 3.87
CA ILE A 318 20.43 3.71 2.84
C ILE A 318 19.38 2.69 3.27
N LEU A 319 19.37 2.28 4.54
CA LEU A 319 18.39 1.32 5.06
C LEU A 319 16.96 1.85 4.95
N ALA A 320 16.73 3.12 5.32
CA ALA A 320 15.43 3.77 5.14
C ALA A 320 15.02 3.82 3.68
N TRP A 321 15.95 4.20 2.79
CA TRP A 321 15.69 4.27 1.35
C TRP A 321 15.32 2.90 0.75
N LEU A 322 16.06 1.84 1.08
CA LEU A 322 15.74 0.47 0.63
C LEU A 322 14.40 -0.02 1.18
N GLY A 323 14.12 0.25 2.45
CA GLY A 323 12.83 -0.07 3.08
C GLY A 323 11.67 0.62 2.38
N ALA A 324 11.81 1.90 2.04
CA ALA A 324 10.82 2.64 1.29
C ALA A 324 10.64 2.10 -0.15
N LEU A 325 11.73 1.75 -0.84
CA LEU A 325 11.62 1.14 -2.18
C LEU A 325 10.79 -0.15 -2.15
N ALA A 326 11.05 -1.01 -1.17
CA ALA A 326 10.32 -2.26 -0.97
C ALA A 326 8.86 -2.01 -0.56
N ALA A 327 8.60 -1.06 0.35
CA ALA A 327 7.24 -0.70 0.75
C ALA A 327 6.39 -0.19 -0.42
N THR A 328 6.96 0.66 -1.29
CA THR A 328 6.29 1.15 -2.50
C THR A 328 6.07 0.03 -3.52
N MET A 329 7.01 -0.91 -3.67
CA MET A 329 6.81 -2.08 -4.53
C MET A 329 5.63 -2.94 -4.05
N ILE A 330 5.56 -3.22 -2.74
CA ILE A 330 4.43 -3.94 -2.15
C ILE A 330 3.13 -3.20 -2.45
N ALA A 331 3.13 -1.86 -2.33
CA ALA A 331 1.94 -1.06 -2.57
C ALA A 331 1.41 -1.19 -4.01
N ILE A 332 2.31 -1.10 -5.00
CA ILE A 332 1.94 -1.18 -6.41
C ILE A 332 1.44 -2.58 -6.79
N VAL A 333 2.07 -3.64 -6.25
CA VAL A 333 1.72 -5.03 -6.57
C VAL A 333 0.41 -5.46 -5.90
N HIS A 334 0.19 -5.05 -4.65
CA HIS A 334 -0.89 -5.60 -3.83
C HIS A 334 -2.10 -4.68 -3.65
N PHE A 335 -1.99 -3.37 -3.88
CA PHE A 335 -3.13 -2.43 -3.81
C PHE A 335 -3.62 -2.01 -5.20
N LYS A 336 -3.88 -2.99 -6.07
CA LYS A 336 -4.17 -2.75 -7.50
C LYS A 336 -5.38 -1.83 -7.74
N SER A 337 -6.38 -1.84 -6.86
CA SER A 337 -7.59 -1.00 -6.97
C SER A 337 -7.35 0.49 -6.73
N LEU A 338 -6.13 0.89 -6.34
CA LEU A 338 -5.72 2.29 -6.23
C LEU A 338 -5.08 2.82 -7.53
N TYR A 339 -4.97 2.00 -8.57
CA TYR A 339 -4.37 2.36 -9.84
C TYR A 339 -5.34 2.06 -10.98
N THR A 340 -5.49 2.99 -11.93
CA THR A 340 -6.22 2.71 -13.18
C THR A 340 -5.58 1.56 -13.96
N ASN A 341 -4.24 1.45 -13.89
CA ASN A 341 -3.48 0.35 -14.46
C ASN A 341 -2.26 0.02 -13.59
N SER A 342 -2.40 -0.97 -12.70
CA SER A 342 -1.32 -1.39 -11.79
C SER A 342 -0.12 -1.98 -12.51
N THR A 343 -0.31 -2.61 -13.68
CA THR A 343 0.78 -3.21 -14.46
C THR A 343 1.67 -2.13 -15.07
N ALA A 344 1.06 -1.06 -15.60
CA ALA A 344 1.80 0.10 -16.08
C ALA A 344 2.54 0.80 -14.93
N ALA A 345 1.89 0.98 -13.78
CA ALA A 345 2.53 1.54 -12.59
C ALA A 345 3.74 0.72 -12.14
N LEU A 346 3.63 -0.61 -12.15
CA LEU A 346 4.74 -1.52 -11.83
C LEU A 346 5.88 -1.39 -12.82
N ALA A 347 5.59 -1.39 -14.12
CA ALA A 347 6.61 -1.22 -15.16
C ALA A 347 7.36 0.11 -15.00
N LEU A 348 6.64 1.22 -14.80
CA LEU A 348 7.22 2.53 -14.56
C LEU A 348 8.12 2.56 -13.32
N TYR A 349 7.68 1.91 -12.24
CA TYR A 349 8.45 1.89 -10.99
C TYR A 349 9.68 0.98 -11.09
N ILE A 350 9.62 -0.12 -11.84
CA ILE A 350 10.79 -0.94 -12.19
C ILE A 350 11.76 -0.12 -13.04
N THR A 351 11.28 0.62 -14.05
CA THR A 351 12.11 1.53 -14.86
C THR A 351 12.84 2.55 -13.98
N TYR A 352 12.15 3.14 -13.01
CA TYR A 352 12.75 4.04 -12.02
C TYR A 352 13.88 3.36 -11.23
N ILE A 353 13.65 2.16 -10.68
CA ILE A 353 14.67 1.42 -9.91
C ILE A 353 15.88 1.09 -10.78
N VAL A 354 15.66 0.57 -11.98
CA VAL A 354 16.73 0.21 -12.92
C VAL A 354 17.55 1.43 -13.32
N ALA A 355 16.90 2.54 -13.70
CA ALA A 355 17.58 3.77 -14.05
C ALA A 355 18.40 4.33 -12.88
N THR A 356 17.84 4.29 -11.66
CA THR A 356 18.56 4.70 -10.44
C THR A 356 19.78 3.81 -10.18
N GLY A 357 19.64 2.49 -10.36
CA GLY A 357 20.75 1.53 -10.27
C GLY A 357 21.86 1.81 -11.28
N ILE A 358 21.50 2.04 -12.55
CA ILE A 358 22.46 2.41 -13.61
C ILE A 358 23.21 3.70 -13.25
N VAL A 359 22.50 4.71 -12.75
CA VAL A 359 23.07 6.00 -12.32
C VAL A 359 24.04 5.80 -11.16
N ILE A 360 23.70 4.97 -10.17
CA ILE A 360 24.58 4.61 -9.06
C ILE A 360 25.85 3.93 -9.61
N LEU A 361 25.70 2.89 -10.43
CA LEU A 361 26.83 2.15 -11.02
C LEU A 361 27.75 3.05 -11.85
N ALA A 362 27.18 3.91 -12.69
CA ALA A 362 27.92 4.88 -13.49
C ALA A 362 28.70 5.86 -12.59
N ASN A 363 28.07 6.38 -11.53
CA ASN A 363 28.74 7.29 -10.61
C ASN A 363 29.82 6.61 -9.73
N GLU A 364 29.61 5.35 -9.34
CA GLU A 364 30.66 4.57 -8.66
C GLU A 364 31.85 4.33 -9.58
N PHE A 365 31.61 3.97 -10.85
CA PHE A 365 32.67 3.87 -11.85
C PHE A 365 33.44 5.20 -11.99
N LEU A 366 32.75 6.33 -12.10
CA LEU A 366 33.41 7.64 -12.16
C LEU A 366 34.20 7.96 -10.89
N THR A 367 33.70 7.56 -9.73
CA THR A 367 34.40 7.74 -8.44
C THR A 367 35.68 6.93 -8.39
N ILE A 368 35.66 5.67 -8.81
CA ILE A 368 36.84 4.80 -8.89
C ILE A 368 37.85 5.37 -9.89
N ARG A 369 37.40 5.82 -11.08
CA ARG A 369 38.29 6.41 -12.09
C ARG A 369 38.94 7.70 -11.60
N LEU A 370 38.18 8.58 -10.95
CA LEU A 370 38.71 9.79 -10.32
C LEU A 370 39.76 9.46 -9.25
N TRP A 371 39.51 8.46 -8.42
CA TRP A 371 40.46 8.00 -7.41
C TRP A 371 41.75 7.46 -8.05
N LEU A 372 41.66 6.65 -9.11
CA LEU A 372 42.82 6.14 -9.83
C LEU A 372 43.67 7.24 -10.46
N ILE A 373 43.04 8.25 -11.08
CA ILE A 373 43.74 9.39 -11.68
C ILE A 373 44.44 10.20 -10.60
N THR A 374 43.73 10.52 -9.52
CA THR A 374 44.28 11.32 -8.42
C THR A 374 45.44 10.58 -7.73
N ARG A 375 45.32 9.25 -7.54
CA ARG A 375 46.39 8.43 -6.96
C ARG A 375 47.65 8.41 -7.82
N LYS A 376 47.52 8.26 -9.14
CA LYS A 376 48.67 8.34 -10.06
C LYS A 376 49.29 9.74 -10.07
N ALA A 377 48.45 10.76 -9.93
CA ALA A 377 48.88 12.14 -9.87
C ALA A 377 49.63 12.47 -8.57
N VAL A 378 49.42 11.81 -7.42
CA VAL A 378 50.28 11.97 -6.21
C VAL A 378 51.76 11.66 -6.46
N HIS A 379 52.07 10.90 -7.51
CA HIS A 379 53.44 10.65 -7.96
C HIS A 379 53.95 11.64 -9.04
N SER A 380 53.15 12.62 -9.47
CA SER A 380 53.45 13.64 -10.49
C SER A 380 53.07 15.03 -9.98
N SER A 381 53.76 16.11 -10.36
CA SER A 381 53.47 17.47 -9.85
C SER A 381 52.15 18.08 -10.35
N GLU A 382 51.32 17.34 -11.07
CA GLU A 382 50.01 17.77 -11.61
C GLU A 382 48.83 17.37 -10.70
N ILE A 383 48.57 18.12 -9.61
CA ILE A 383 47.39 17.86 -8.76
C ILE A 383 46.70 19.16 -8.36
N GLU A 384 45.43 19.03 -7.95
CA GLU A 384 44.62 20.02 -7.23
C GLU A 384 45.48 20.99 -6.41
N MET A 385 45.66 22.20 -6.95
CA MET A 385 46.37 23.25 -6.24
C MET A 385 45.34 24.01 -5.41
N VAL A 386 45.50 23.95 -4.09
CA VAL A 386 44.77 24.86 -3.19
C VAL A 386 45.53 26.18 -3.21
N GLN A 387 45.15 27.07 -4.13
CA GLN A 387 45.72 28.41 -4.19
C GLN A 387 45.01 29.32 -3.19
N VAL A 388 45.75 30.14 -2.46
CA VAL A 388 45.17 31.21 -1.66
C VAL A 388 45.13 32.48 -2.52
N LYS A 389 43.95 32.82 -3.05
CA LYS A 389 43.72 34.10 -3.75
C LYS A 389 42.88 35.00 -2.86
N ASN A 390 43.36 36.21 -2.58
CA ASN A 390 42.68 37.22 -1.73
C ASN A 390 42.21 36.66 -0.37
N GLY A 391 43.06 35.89 0.32
CA GLY A 391 42.75 35.29 1.63
C GLY A 391 41.73 34.16 1.61
N LYS A 392 41.30 33.70 0.43
CA LYS A 392 40.36 32.57 0.26
C LYS A 392 41.06 31.40 -0.45
N THR A 393 40.87 30.19 0.07
CA THR A 393 41.34 28.96 -0.57
C THR A 393 40.49 28.65 -1.80
N HIS A 394 41.15 28.47 -2.93
CA HIS A 394 40.56 28.14 -4.22
C HIS A 394 41.14 26.82 -4.72
N VAL A 395 40.26 25.86 -5.01
CA VAL A 395 40.64 24.55 -5.55
C VAL A 395 40.67 24.65 -7.07
N GLU A 396 41.85 24.53 -7.67
CA GLU A 396 42.03 24.45 -9.12
C GLU A 396 42.38 23.03 -9.53
N ARG A 397 41.64 22.47 -10.51
CA ARG A 397 41.80 21.09 -10.98
C ARG A 397 42.40 21.05 -12.39
N SER A 398 43.17 20.00 -12.68
CA SER A 398 43.58 19.70 -14.06
C SER A 398 42.37 19.39 -14.94
N ASP A 399 42.51 19.62 -16.25
CA ASP A 399 41.39 19.49 -17.19
C ASP A 399 40.89 18.04 -17.31
N ASN A 400 41.82 17.07 -17.17
CA ASN A 400 41.47 15.66 -17.08
C ASN A 400 40.54 15.37 -15.91
N VAL A 401 40.81 15.92 -14.71
CA VAL A 401 39.97 15.73 -13.52
C VAL A 401 38.63 16.48 -13.68
N LYS A 402 38.65 17.72 -14.19
CA LYS A 402 37.42 18.50 -14.48
C LYS A 402 36.47 17.73 -15.39
N LYS A 403 36.97 17.06 -16.43
CA LYS A 403 36.16 16.27 -17.38
C LYS A 403 35.32 15.20 -16.66
N PHE A 404 35.90 14.45 -15.73
CA PHE A 404 35.17 13.41 -14.99
C PHE A 404 34.13 13.98 -14.02
N TYR A 405 34.41 15.11 -13.36
CA TYR A 405 33.40 15.81 -12.55
C TYR A 405 32.25 16.33 -13.41
N ASN A 406 32.55 16.87 -14.59
CA ASN A 406 31.54 17.36 -15.52
C ASN A 406 30.65 16.24 -16.07
N LEU A 407 31.19 15.02 -16.23
CA LEU A 407 30.41 13.87 -16.68
C LEU A 407 29.35 13.43 -15.65
N ARG A 408 29.45 13.84 -14.38
CA ARG A 408 28.41 13.59 -13.38
C ARG A 408 27.12 14.37 -13.65
N TYR A 409 27.19 15.52 -14.33
CA TYR A 409 26.00 16.32 -14.65
C TYR A 409 25.03 15.62 -15.59
N PRO A 410 25.41 15.13 -16.79
CA PRO A 410 24.48 14.43 -17.67
C PRO A 410 23.94 13.15 -17.04
N VAL A 411 24.75 12.42 -16.26
CA VAL A 411 24.28 11.24 -15.52
C VAL A 411 23.21 11.60 -14.49
N PHE A 412 23.41 12.70 -13.75
CA PHE A 412 22.43 13.19 -12.78
C PHE A 412 21.17 13.77 -13.43
N LEU A 413 21.30 14.45 -14.57
CA LEU A 413 20.17 14.96 -15.35
C LEU A 413 19.33 13.82 -15.93
N PHE A 414 19.97 12.76 -16.42
CA PHE A 414 19.28 11.54 -16.85
C PHE A 414 18.45 10.93 -15.71
N PHE A 415 19.02 10.82 -14.52
CA PHE A 415 18.29 10.38 -13.33
C PHE A 415 17.07 11.26 -13.05
N LEU A 416 17.23 12.59 -13.03
CA LEU A 416 16.14 13.51 -12.75
C LEU A 416 15.02 13.38 -13.79
N PHE A 417 15.36 13.31 -15.07
CA PHE A 417 14.38 13.16 -16.14
C PHE A 417 13.55 11.87 -15.98
N VAL A 418 14.22 10.73 -15.76
CA VAL A 418 13.54 9.44 -15.59
C VAL A 418 12.75 9.40 -14.28
N SER A 419 13.33 9.87 -13.17
CA SER A 419 12.66 9.88 -11.86
C SER A 419 11.40 10.74 -11.89
N ILE A 420 11.48 11.97 -12.37
CA ILE A 420 10.32 12.87 -12.46
C ILE A 420 9.27 12.30 -13.43
N GLY A 421 9.68 11.87 -14.63
CA GLY A 421 8.77 11.34 -15.64
C GLY A 421 7.99 10.11 -15.17
N THR A 422 8.70 9.13 -14.59
CA THR A 422 8.06 7.91 -14.06
C THR A 422 7.17 8.20 -12.86
N CYS A 423 7.61 9.05 -11.92
CA CYS A 423 6.80 9.39 -10.74
C CYS A 423 5.53 10.14 -11.12
N VAL A 424 5.60 11.12 -12.02
CA VAL A 424 4.41 11.85 -12.51
C VAL A 424 3.44 10.89 -13.18
N ALA A 425 3.93 10.00 -14.05
CA ALA A 425 3.09 9.00 -14.71
C ALA A 425 2.40 8.07 -13.71
N ILE A 426 3.10 7.58 -12.68
CA ILE A 426 2.50 6.77 -11.62
C ILE A 426 1.47 7.57 -10.81
N CYS A 427 1.76 8.83 -10.49
CA CYS A 427 0.81 9.70 -9.77
C CYS A 427 -0.48 9.93 -10.59
N CYS A 428 -0.37 10.07 -11.92
CA CYS A 428 -1.53 10.14 -12.80
C CYS A 428 -2.34 8.85 -12.78
N LEU A 429 -1.69 7.68 -12.80
CA LEU A 429 -2.37 6.38 -12.70
C LEU A 429 -3.08 6.18 -11.35
N ILE A 430 -2.59 6.80 -10.28
CA ILE A 430 -3.27 6.80 -8.97
C ILE A 430 -4.45 7.77 -8.98
N GLY A 431 -4.26 9.01 -9.48
CA GLY A 431 -5.28 10.06 -9.45
C GLY A 431 -6.46 9.84 -10.39
N LEU A 432 -6.29 9.05 -11.44
CA LEU A 432 -7.35 8.67 -12.39
C LEU A 432 -8.09 7.38 -11.98
N SER A 433 -7.68 6.71 -10.90
CA SER A 433 -8.31 5.50 -10.38
C SER A 433 -9.56 5.81 -9.57
#